data_AF-A0A174USE8-F1
#
_entry.id   AF-A0A174USE8-F1
#
_cell.length_a   1.000
_cell.length_b   1.000
_cell.length_c   1.000
_cell.angle_alpha   90.00
_cell.angle_beta   90.00
_cell.angle_gamma   90.00
#
_symmetry.space_group_name_H-M   'P 1'
#
loop_
_entity.id
_entity.type
_entity.pdbx_description
1 polymer ?
#
loop_
_entity_poly.entity_id
_entity_poly.type
_entity_poly.pdbx_seq_one_letter_code
_entity_poly.pdbx_strand_id
1 'polypeptide(L)'
;MDDLAIREQESSFVIQAADLSKNDLPSLEDAQELPIDLCGNYWTPEKPGEFRKMYFVEIKPQKVLSATSPDELIDLDCATFLERLADGTVQTVTNGSRRLVGILEQYIGNGSLKSGMPLKITYMGKRKNKTNNFQSDNWSVKPLRVNLPVAG
;
A
#
# COMPACT_ATOMS: atom_id res chain seq x y z
N MET A 1 -31.93 -19.43 -25.55
CA MET A 1 -31.33 -18.36 -26.37
C MET A 1 -30.72 -17.44 -25.35
N ASP A 2 -29.42 -17.65 -25.15
CA ASP A 2 -28.78 -17.55 -23.85
C ASP A 2 -28.59 -16.11 -23.38
N ASP A 3 -29.06 -15.87 -22.15
CA ASP A 3 -28.62 -14.81 -21.26
C ASP A 3 -27.11 -14.93 -21.05
N LEU A 4 -26.35 -14.23 -21.88
CA LEU A 4 -24.95 -13.93 -21.61
C LEU A 4 -24.92 -12.94 -20.45
N ALA A 5 -24.97 -13.52 -19.24
CA ALA A 5 -24.58 -12.88 -18.01
C ALA A 5 -23.22 -12.20 -18.21
N ILE A 6 -23.27 -10.88 -18.38
CA ILE A 6 -22.13 -10.00 -18.19
C ILE A 6 -21.77 -10.16 -16.71
N ARG A 7 -20.91 -11.12 -16.42
CA ARG A 7 -20.19 -11.18 -15.15
C ARG A 7 -19.31 -9.95 -15.14
N GLU A 8 -19.83 -8.87 -14.58
CA GLU A 8 -18.98 -7.84 -14.00
C GLU A 8 -17.95 -8.59 -13.17
N GLN A 9 -16.69 -8.47 -13.58
CA GLN A 9 -15.57 -9.01 -12.85
C GLN A 9 -15.52 -8.21 -11.55
N GLU A 10 -16.32 -8.61 -10.56
CA GLU A 10 -16.27 -8.05 -9.21
C GLU A 10 -14.80 -8.06 -8.80
N SER A 11 -14.28 -6.88 -8.48
CA SER A 11 -12.90 -6.72 -8.02
C SER A 11 -12.67 -7.75 -6.91
N SER A 12 -11.70 -8.65 -7.11
CA SER A 12 -11.38 -9.77 -6.21
C SER A 12 -10.92 -9.34 -4.80
N PHE A 13 -11.02 -8.06 -4.48
CA PHE A 13 -10.58 -7.41 -3.25
C PHE A 13 -11.71 -6.62 -2.56
N VAL A 14 -12.96 -6.71 -3.03
CA VAL A 14 -14.09 -6.07 -2.33
C VAL A 14 -14.37 -6.82 -1.03
N ILE A 15 -14.14 -6.14 0.10
CA ILE A 15 -14.44 -6.68 1.42
C ILE A 15 -15.92 -6.41 1.72
N GLN A 16 -16.67 -7.49 1.97
CA GLN A 16 -18.07 -7.40 2.36
C GLN A 16 -18.20 -7.10 3.86
N ALA A 17 -19.16 -6.26 4.22
CA ALA A 17 -19.49 -5.97 5.62
C ALA A 17 -20.92 -6.42 5.91
N ALA A 18 -21.09 -7.24 6.95
CA ALA A 18 -22.42 -7.59 7.46
C ALA A 18 -23.00 -6.46 8.30
N ASP A 19 -24.31 -6.23 8.19
CA ASP A 19 -25.04 -5.28 9.03
C ASP A 19 -25.26 -5.87 10.44
N LEU A 20 -24.49 -5.39 11.41
CA LEU A 20 -24.52 -5.86 12.79
C LEU A 20 -25.78 -5.46 13.56
N SER A 21 -26.64 -4.60 13.00
CA SER A 21 -27.91 -4.23 13.62
C SER A 21 -29.02 -5.27 13.44
N LYS A 22 -28.79 -6.28 12.59
CA LYS A 22 -29.72 -7.38 12.34
C LYS A 22 -29.38 -8.59 13.22
N ASN A 23 -30.40 -9.24 13.76
CA ASN A 23 -30.25 -10.43 14.62
C ASN A 23 -29.90 -11.72 13.85
N ASP A 24 -29.84 -11.67 12.52
CA ASP A 24 -29.55 -12.82 11.66
C ASP A 24 -28.24 -12.54 10.89
N LEU A 25 -27.11 -12.89 11.54
CA LEU A 25 -25.79 -12.78 10.93
C LEU A 25 -25.56 -14.00 10.03
N PRO A 26 -25.02 -13.82 8.81
CA PRO A 26 -24.73 -14.94 7.93
C PRO A 26 -23.71 -15.90 8.55
N SER A 27 -23.93 -17.21 8.36
CA SER A 27 -22.95 -18.23 8.73
C SER A 27 -21.65 -18.03 7.94
N LEU A 28 -20.52 -18.31 8.58
CA LEU A 28 -19.18 -18.22 7.98
C LEU A 28 -18.58 -19.60 7.63
N GLU A 29 -19.35 -20.69 7.76
CA GLU A 29 -18.85 -22.06 7.54
C GLU A 29 -18.33 -22.30 6.11
N ASP A 30 -18.99 -21.73 5.10
CA ASP A 30 -18.58 -21.80 3.68
C ASP A 30 -17.91 -20.51 3.20
N ALA A 31 -17.54 -19.60 4.11
CA ALA A 31 -16.91 -18.35 3.74
C ALA A 31 -15.53 -18.61 3.11
N GLN A 32 -15.25 -17.94 1.99
CA GLN A 32 -13.96 -18.02 1.33
C GLN A 32 -13.06 -16.90 1.82
N GLU A 33 -11.83 -17.25 2.17
CA GLU A 33 -10.79 -16.27 2.45
C GLU A 33 -10.50 -15.47 1.17
N LEU A 34 -10.59 -14.14 1.27
CA LEU A 34 -10.09 -13.28 0.20
C LEU A 34 -8.56 -13.38 0.18
N PRO A 35 -7.92 -13.29 -1.01
CA PRO A 35 -6.47 -13.33 -1.13
C PRO A 35 -5.85 -11.98 -0.73
N ILE A 36 -6.33 -11.37 0.36
CA ILE A 36 -5.82 -10.12 0.93
C ILE A 36 -5.56 -10.29 2.43
N ASP A 37 -4.32 -10.04 2.82
CA ASP A 37 -3.94 -9.89 4.22
C ASP A 37 -4.10 -8.42 4.63
N LEU A 38 -5.01 -8.20 5.59
CA LEU A 38 -5.30 -6.90 6.18
C LEU A 38 -4.26 -6.50 7.24
N CYS A 39 -3.36 -7.40 7.64
CA CYS A 39 -2.23 -7.07 8.49
C CYS A 39 -1.30 -6.13 7.72
N GLY A 40 -1.36 -4.84 8.06
CA GLY A 40 -0.49 -3.82 7.50
C GLY A 40 0.97 -4.09 7.88
N ASN A 41 1.76 -4.58 6.93
CA ASN A 41 3.18 -4.79 7.13
C ASN A 41 3.90 -3.45 7.06
N TYR A 42 4.30 -2.92 8.22
CA TYR A 42 5.14 -1.72 8.27
C TYR A 42 6.54 -2.07 7.74
N TRP A 43 6.86 -1.60 6.54
CA TRP A 43 8.13 -1.91 5.90
C TRP A 43 9.22 -0.94 6.35
N THR A 44 10.19 -1.47 7.09
CA THR A 44 11.39 -0.76 7.55
C THR A 44 12.62 -1.40 6.91
N PRO A 45 13.02 -1.03 5.68
CA PRO A 45 14.22 -1.60 5.05
C PRO A 45 15.48 -1.20 5.82
N GLU A 46 16.41 -2.12 5.99
CA GLU A 46 17.62 -1.92 6.79
C GLU A 46 18.85 -1.66 5.91
N LYS A 47 18.93 -2.36 4.77
CA LYS A 47 20.11 -2.40 3.89
C LYS A 47 19.86 -1.66 2.58
N PRO A 48 20.80 -0.81 2.12
CA PRO A 48 20.74 -0.22 0.79
C PRO A 48 20.60 -1.30 -0.29
N GLY A 49 19.69 -1.08 -1.24
CA GLY A 49 19.38 -2.02 -2.32
C GLY A 49 18.13 -2.87 -2.06
N GLU A 50 17.63 -2.94 -0.82
CA GLU A 50 16.32 -3.55 -0.54
C GLU A 50 15.21 -2.86 -1.33
N PHE A 51 14.37 -3.65 -1.99
CA PHE A 51 13.28 -3.13 -2.79
C PHE A 51 12.03 -3.99 -2.69
N ARG A 52 10.88 -3.34 -2.91
CA ARG A 52 9.60 -4.00 -3.15
C ARG A 52 9.01 -3.55 -4.48
N LYS A 53 8.21 -4.41 -5.10
CA LYS A 53 7.41 -4.08 -6.28
C LYS A 53 5.95 -4.13 -5.85
N MET A 54 5.28 -2.98 -5.86
CA MET A 54 3.97 -2.83 -5.24
C MET A 54 3.14 -1.78 -5.95
N TYR A 55 1.82 -1.88 -5.81
CA TYR A 55 0.87 -0.91 -6.32
C TYR A 55 0.68 0.20 -5.29
N PHE A 56 0.78 1.45 -5.72
CA PHE A 56 0.45 2.59 -4.88
C PHE A 56 -1.06 2.63 -4.62
N VAL A 57 -1.47 2.78 -3.35
CA VAL A 57 -2.89 2.90 -2.98
C VAL A 57 -3.22 4.35 -2.69
N GLU A 58 -2.64 4.88 -1.61
CA GLU A 58 -2.93 6.21 -1.10
C GLU A 58 -1.83 6.67 -0.12
N ILE A 59 -1.90 7.94 0.25
CA ILE A 59 -1.19 8.50 1.41
C ILE A 59 -2.28 8.98 2.37
N LYS A 60 -2.22 8.55 3.63
CA LYS A 60 -3.14 9.02 4.67
C LYS A 60 -2.43 9.17 6.01
N PRO A 61 -2.90 10.09 6.87
CA PRO A 61 -2.45 10.17 8.24
C PRO A 61 -2.76 8.87 9.00
N GLN A 62 -1.79 8.39 9.77
CA GLN A 62 -1.95 7.29 10.71
C GLN A 62 -1.42 7.72 12.07
N LYS A 63 -2.13 7.33 13.14
CA LYS A 63 -1.64 7.50 14.51
C LYS A 63 -0.56 6.49 14.79
N VAL A 64 0.66 6.96 15.02
CA VAL A 64 1.82 6.14 15.35
C VAL A 64 2.50 6.65 16.60
N LEU A 65 3.21 5.77 17.31
CA LEU A 65 4.05 6.18 18.43
C LEU A 65 5.18 7.08 17.94
N SER A 66 5.41 8.19 18.63
CA SER A 66 6.49 9.10 18.30
C SER A 66 7.84 8.45 18.53
N ALA A 67 8.73 8.58 17.55
CA ALA A 67 10.11 8.10 17.65
C ALA A 67 10.95 8.88 18.68
N THR A 68 10.50 10.07 19.09
CA THR A 68 11.21 10.93 20.06
C THR A 68 10.52 10.99 21.43
N SER A 69 9.23 10.66 21.48
CA SER A 69 8.39 10.71 22.68
C SER A 69 7.59 9.41 22.78
N PRO A 70 8.11 8.35 23.41
CA PRO A 70 7.51 7.01 23.38
C PRO A 70 6.06 6.93 23.90
N ASP A 71 5.63 7.91 24.71
CA ASP A 71 4.29 7.98 25.29
C ASP A 71 3.31 8.87 24.48
N GLU A 72 3.74 9.40 23.33
CA GLU A 72 2.96 10.30 22.50
C GLU A 72 2.57 9.65 21.17
N LEU A 73 1.28 9.69 20.85
CA LEU A 73 0.79 9.38 19.50
C LEU A 73 0.85 10.63 18.64
N ILE A 74 1.50 10.51 17.49
CA ILE A 74 1.56 11.55 16.47
C ILE A 74 0.80 11.11 15.23
N ASP A 75 0.21 12.06 14.53
CA ASP A 75 -0.27 11.83 13.16
C ASP A 75 0.94 11.86 12.22
N LEU A 76 1.17 10.74 11.53
CA LEU A 76 2.21 10.60 10.53
C LEU A 76 1.58 10.19 9.22
N ASP A 77 1.85 10.94 8.16
CA ASP A 77 1.46 10.53 6.82
C ASP A 77 2.23 9.27 6.41
N CYS A 78 1.48 8.24 6.06
CA CYS A 78 2.00 6.95 5.65
C CYS A 78 1.56 6.64 4.22
N ALA A 79 2.52 6.23 3.39
CA ALA A 79 2.21 5.69 2.08
C ALA A 79 1.78 4.23 2.23
N THR A 80 0.62 3.90 1.64
CA THR A 80 0.04 2.56 1.64
C THR A 80 0.15 1.95 0.26
N PHE A 81 0.52 0.67 0.21
CA PHE A 81 0.75 -0.08 -1.01
C PHE A 81 0.12 -1.47 -0.92
N LEU A 82 -0.12 -2.08 -2.08
CA LEU A 82 -0.45 -3.50 -2.20
C LEU A 82 0.69 -4.25 -2.88
N GLU A 83 1.15 -5.33 -2.27
CA GLU A 83 2.17 -6.22 -2.83
C GLU A 83 1.58 -7.60 -3.03
N ARG A 84 1.75 -8.18 -4.22
CA ARG A 84 1.39 -9.57 -4.49
C ARG A 84 2.60 -10.46 -4.23
N LEU A 85 2.44 -11.41 -3.32
CA LEU A 85 3.42 -12.44 -2.98
C LEU A 85 3.45 -13.56 -4.02
N ALA A 86 4.46 -14.43 -3.92
CA ALA A 86 4.69 -15.51 -4.88
C ALA A 86 3.60 -16.59 -4.86
N ASP A 87 2.92 -16.78 -3.73
CA ASP A 87 1.78 -17.69 -3.54
C ASP A 87 0.45 -17.11 -4.06
N GLY A 88 0.46 -15.86 -4.52
CA GLY A 88 -0.73 -15.16 -5.01
C GLY A 88 -1.41 -14.26 -3.96
N THR A 89 -1.05 -14.38 -2.68
CA THR A 89 -1.56 -13.54 -1.59
C THR A 89 -1.22 -12.07 -1.84
N VAL A 90 -2.17 -11.17 -1.62
CA VAL A 90 -1.92 -9.73 -1.63
C VAL A 90 -1.80 -9.26 -0.20
N GLN A 91 -0.78 -8.48 0.12
CA GLN A 91 -0.62 -7.90 1.45
C GLN A 91 -0.60 -6.37 1.37
N THR A 92 -1.06 -5.74 2.45
CA THR A 92 -0.91 -4.30 2.63
C THR A 92 0.48 -4.00 3.16
N VAL A 93 1.18 -3.07 2.50
CA VAL A 93 2.50 -2.59 2.93
C VAL A 93 2.41 -1.10 3.23
N THR A 94 2.92 -0.69 4.38
CA THR A 94 2.89 0.70 4.84
C THR A 94 4.30 1.22 5.09
N ASN A 95 4.57 2.47 4.72
CA ASN A 95 5.82 3.14 5.06
C ASN A 95 5.60 4.63 5.40
N GLY A 96 6.05 5.03 6.59
CA GLY A 96 5.96 6.41 7.10
C GLY A 96 7.23 7.25 6.89
N SER A 97 8.14 6.87 5.99
CA SER A 97 9.34 7.68 5.72
C SER A 97 8.92 9.00 5.08
N ARG A 98 9.09 10.11 5.81
CA ARG A 98 8.80 11.48 5.33
C ARG A 98 9.41 11.78 3.96
N ARG A 99 10.58 11.20 3.65
CA ARG A 99 11.24 11.37 2.34
C ARG A 99 10.52 10.61 1.24
N LEU A 100 10.10 9.37 1.49
CA LEU A 100 9.34 8.59 0.52
C LEU A 100 7.98 9.24 0.27
N VAL A 101 7.26 9.60 1.33
CA VAL A 101 5.97 10.29 1.27
C VAL A 101 6.08 11.57 0.46
N GLY A 102 7.03 12.45 0.78
CA GLY A 102 7.23 13.70 0.04
C GLY A 102 7.59 13.52 -1.44
N ILE A 103 8.30 12.44 -1.81
CA ILE A 103 8.53 12.10 -3.22
C ILE A 103 7.20 11.77 -3.90
N LEU A 104 6.37 10.93 -3.29
CA LEU A 104 5.10 10.48 -3.86
C LEU A 104 4.10 11.63 -3.97
N GLU A 105 3.95 12.45 -2.92
CA GLU A 105 3.07 13.63 -2.90
C GLU A 105 3.36 14.58 -4.05
N GLN A 106 4.63 14.83 -4.36
CA GLN A 106 5.03 15.68 -5.49
C GLN A 106 4.43 15.18 -6.82
N TYR A 107 4.46 13.86 -7.04
CA TYR A 107 3.93 13.25 -8.27
C TYR A 107 2.40 13.06 -8.23
N ILE A 108 1.79 12.98 -7.05
CA ILE A 108 0.33 13.02 -6.90
C ILE A 108 -0.16 14.43 -7.27
N GLY A 109 0.45 15.47 -6.69
CA GLY A 109 0.06 16.86 -6.90
C GLY A 109 0.21 17.34 -8.35
N ASN A 110 1.12 16.74 -9.13
CA ASN A 110 1.24 17.03 -10.56
C ASN A 110 0.48 16.04 -11.47
N GLY A 111 -0.27 15.09 -10.88
CA GLY A 111 -1.11 14.13 -11.61
C GLY A 111 -0.38 12.95 -12.25
N SER A 112 0.94 12.82 -12.07
CA SER A 112 1.76 11.74 -12.65
C SER A 112 1.70 10.42 -11.87
N LEU A 113 1.27 10.46 -10.60
CA LEU A 113 1.06 9.28 -9.76
C LEU A 113 -0.42 9.18 -9.34
N LYS A 114 -1.02 8.00 -9.50
CA LYS A 114 -2.40 7.71 -9.11
C LYS A 114 -2.49 6.34 -8.43
N SER A 115 -3.56 6.13 -7.67
CA SER A 115 -3.88 4.82 -7.09
C SER A 115 -3.90 3.73 -8.16
N GLY A 116 -3.40 2.55 -7.82
CA GLY A 116 -3.24 1.41 -8.72
C GLY A 116 -2.00 1.46 -9.61
N MET A 117 -1.17 2.50 -9.56
CA MET A 117 0.07 2.52 -10.34
C MET A 117 1.13 1.57 -9.74
N PRO A 118 1.71 0.65 -10.53
CA PRO A 118 2.76 -0.25 -10.05
C PRO A 118 4.10 0.48 -9.99
N LEU A 119 4.79 0.33 -8.86
CA LEU A 119 6.06 0.96 -8.56
C LEU A 119 7.09 -0.09 -8.11
N LYS A 120 8.35 0.10 -8.49
CA LYS A 120 9.50 -0.46 -7.77
C LYS A 120 10.06 0.62 -6.86
N ILE A 121 10.03 0.38 -5.56
CA ILE A 121 10.57 1.29 -4.56
C ILE A 121 11.78 0.62 -3.93
N THR A 122 12.92 1.31 -4.00
CA THR A 122 14.22 0.82 -3.52
C THR A 122 14.76 1.76 -2.47
N TYR A 123 15.12 1.21 -1.31
CA TYR A 123 15.84 1.94 -0.27
C TYR A 123 17.30 2.08 -0.69
N MET A 124 17.78 3.32 -0.78
CA MET A 124 19.12 3.66 -1.26
C MET A 124 20.09 3.95 -0.11
N GLY A 125 19.72 3.59 1.13
CA GLY A 125 20.46 3.94 2.34
C GLY A 125 20.17 5.34 2.85
N LYS A 126 20.91 5.75 3.87
CA LYS A 126 20.82 7.10 4.42
C LYS A 126 21.72 8.05 3.66
N ARG A 127 21.23 9.26 3.40
CA ARG A 127 22.01 10.36 2.82
C ARG A 127 22.11 11.49 3.84
N LYS A 128 23.34 11.96 4.09
CA LYS A 128 23.56 13.14 4.93
C LYS A 128 22.88 14.36 4.30
N ASN A 129 22.13 15.10 5.11
CA ASN A 129 21.53 16.34 4.67
C ASN A 129 22.61 17.39 4.41
N LYS A 130 22.40 18.25 3.40
CA LYS A 130 23.35 19.33 3.10
C LYS A 130 23.33 20.43 4.17
N THR A 131 22.22 20.57 4.88
CA THR A 131 21.92 21.72 5.76
C THR A 131 22.11 21.43 7.24
N ASN A 132 22.30 20.17 7.65
CA ASN A 132 22.50 19.79 9.04
C ASN A 132 23.22 18.43 9.16
N ASN A 133 23.52 18.02 10.39
CA ASN A 133 24.18 16.74 10.67
C ASN A 133 23.22 15.52 10.66
N PHE A 134 21.93 15.73 10.39
CA PHE A 134 20.98 14.62 10.29
C PHE A 134 21.15 13.89 8.95
N GLN A 135 20.77 12.62 8.97
CA GLN A 135 20.68 11.80 7.77
C GLN A 135 19.22 11.47 7.52
N SER A 136 18.83 11.36 6.26
CA SER A 136 17.48 10.95 5.89
C SER A 136 17.55 9.77 4.94
N ASP A 137 16.52 8.94 4.97
CA ASP A 137 16.38 7.85 4.01
C ASP A 137 16.38 8.40 2.59
N ASN A 138 17.15 7.77 1.73
CA ASN A 138 17.19 8.05 0.32
C ASN A 138 16.44 6.94 -0.42
N TRP A 139 15.63 7.32 -1.41
CA TRP A 139 14.73 6.39 -2.08
C TRP A 139 14.87 6.52 -3.60
N SER A 140 14.73 5.40 -4.30
CA SER A 140 14.50 5.35 -5.74
C SER A 140 13.11 4.80 -5.98
N VAL A 141 12.24 5.61 -6.56
CA VAL A 141 10.86 5.21 -6.94
C VAL A 141 10.79 5.17 -8.47
N LYS A 142 10.43 4.02 -9.03
CA LYS A 142 10.35 3.81 -10.48
C LYS A 142 8.98 3.23 -10.87
N PRO A 143 8.20 3.85 -11.76
CA PRO A 143 6.99 3.23 -12.28
C PRO A 143 7.35 1.96 -13.07
N LEU A 144 6.48 0.97 -13.00
CA LEU A 144 6.62 -0.29 -13.72
C LEU A 144 5.61 -0.35 -14.86
N ARG A 145 6.00 -0.99 -15.95
CA ARG A 145 5.06 -1.39 -16.99
C ARG A 145 4.63 -2.82 -16.71
N VAL A 146 3.34 -3.03 -16.53
CA VAL A 146 2.72 -4.36 -16.42
C VAL A 146 1.99 -4.67 -17.72
N ASN A 147 2.11 -5.90 -18.19
CA ASN A 147 1.29 -6.38 -19.29
C ASN A 147 -0.09 -6.71 -18.71
N LEU A 148 -0.99 -5.72 -18.69
CA LEU A 148 -2.39 -5.98 -18.40
C LEU A 148 -3.02 -6.63 -19.63
N PRO A 149 -3.88 -7.66 -19.47
CA PRO A 149 -4.75 -8.06 -20.57
C PRO A 149 -5.52 -6.82 -21.02
N VAL A 150 -5.55 -6.57 -22.33
CA VAL A 150 -6.42 -5.54 -22.89
C VAL A 150 -7.84 -5.95 -22.51
N ALA A 151 -8.53 -5.12 -21.72
CA ALA A 151 -9.96 -5.32 -21.50
C ALA A 151 -10.63 -5.32 -22.87
N GLY A 152 -11.13 -6.48 -23.28
CA GLY A 152 -11.93 -6.68 -24.48
C GLY A 152 -13.38 -6.28 -24.24
#